data_AF-E2S9L4-F1
#
_entry.id   AF-E2S9L4-F1
#
_cell.length_a   1.000
_cell.length_b   1.000
_cell.length_c   1.000
_cell.angle_alpha   90.00
_cell.angle_beta   90.00
_cell.angle_gamma   90.00
#
_symmetry.space_group_name_H-M   'P 1'
#
loop_
_entity.id
_entity.type
_entity.pdbx_description
1 polymer ?
#
loop_
_entity_poly.entity_id
_entity_poly.type
_entity_poly.pdbx_seq_one_letter_code
_entity_poly.pdbx_strand_id
1 'polypeptide(L)'
;MNMGPMNTGPTDMGPMTDVGAEPEPDVSRPALPPTGHPEVDEALDGLRDLDTVEVTEHAARFDRVHGILRDILSTAGREDREP
;
A
#
# COMPACT_ATOMS: atom_id res chain seq x y z
N MET A 1 5.03 10.77 -67.92
CA MET A 1 4.62 10.02 -66.73
C MET A 1 5.86 9.84 -65.88
N ASN A 2 5.94 10.50 -64.71
CA ASN A 2 7.12 10.53 -63.85
C ASN A 2 6.75 9.80 -62.54
N MET A 3 7.24 8.58 -62.32
CA MET A 3 7.15 7.90 -61.02
C MET A 3 8.31 8.37 -60.15
N GLY A 4 8.02 9.12 -59.10
CA GLY A 4 9.00 9.46 -58.06
C GLY A 4 9.30 8.26 -57.16
N PRO A 5 10.51 8.15 -56.60
CA PRO A 5 10.88 7.03 -55.73
C PRO A 5 10.18 7.12 -54.37
N MET A 6 9.79 5.95 -53.85
CA MET A 6 9.24 5.79 -52.51
C MET A 6 10.28 6.19 -51.47
N ASN A 7 9.91 7.15 -50.62
CA ASN A 7 10.73 7.55 -49.49
C ASN A 7 10.44 6.61 -48.31
N THR A 8 11.19 5.51 -48.20
CA THR A 8 11.31 4.72 -46.97
C THR A 8 12.56 5.15 -46.23
N GLY A 9 12.48 6.30 -45.55
CA GLY A 9 13.48 6.63 -44.55
C GLY A 9 13.44 5.60 -43.42
N PRO A 10 14.58 5.16 -42.86
CA PRO A 10 14.56 4.40 -41.62
C PRO A 10 14.00 5.32 -40.54
N THR A 11 12.93 4.90 -39.88
CA THR A 11 12.49 5.50 -38.62
C THR A 11 13.66 5.33 -37.64
N ASP A 12 14.40 6.41 -37.42
CA ASP A 12 15.40 6.56 -36.38
C ASP A 12 14.68 6.48 -35.03
N MET A 13 14.51 5.25 -34.54
CA MET A 13 14.12 4.97 -33.16
C MET A 13 15.33 5.28 -32.30
N GLY A 14 15.51 6.57 -32.01
CA GLY A 14 16.50 7.05 -31.04
C GLY A 14 16.41 6.23 -29.73
N PRO A 15 17.49 6.19 -28.93
CA PRO A 15 17.50 5.40 -27.71
C PRO A 15 16.29 5.81 -26.88
N MET A 16 15.39 4.86 -26.63
CA MET A 16 14.32 5.03 -25.65
C MET A 16 15.00 5.49 -24.37
N THR A 17 14.87 6.78 -24.10
CA THR A 17 15.35 7.39 -22.87
C THR A 17 14.82 6.53 -21.74
N ASP A 18 15.76 5.95 -21.00
CA ASP A 18 15.61 5.45 -19.65
C ASP A 18 14.53 6.28 -18.96
N VAL A 19 13.32 5.71 -18.87
CA VAL A 19 12.19 6.36 -18.20
C VAL A 19 12.64 6.44 -16.77
N GLY A 20 13.14 7.63 -16.41
CA GLY A 20 13.75 7.90 -15.13
C GLY A 20 12.91 7.29 -14.04
N ALA A 21 13.52 6.41 -13.26
CA ALA A 21 12.91 5.87 -12.06
C ALA A 21 12.40 7.07 -11.25
N GLU A 22 11.10 7.33 -11.30
CA GLU A 22 10.50 8.32 -10.43
C GLU A 22 10.82 7.84 -9.01
N PRO A 23 11.36 8.72 -8.14
CA PRO A 23 11.63 8.33 -6.78
C PRO A 23 10.32 7.80 -6.19
N GLU A 24 10.32 6.53 -5.79
CA GLU A 24 9.20 5.93 -5.06
C GLU A 24 8.83 6.90 -3.93
N PRO A 25 7.54 7.25 -3.77
CA PRO A 25 7.13 8.16 -2.73
C PRO A 25 7.62 7.64 -1.38
N ASP A 26 8.32 8.48 -0.62
CA ASP A 26 8.71 8.16 0.75
C ASP A 26 7.45 8.05 1.61
N VAL A 27 6.92 6.83 1.70
CA VAL A 27 5.75 6.46 2.50
C VAL A 27 6.17 6.14 3.94
N SER A 28 7.10 6.92 4.51
CA SER A 28 7.44 6.84 5.93
C SER A 28 6.19 6.99 6.79
N ARG A 29 5.70 5.86 7.32
CA ARG A 29 4.52 5.81 8.18
C ARG A 29 4.89 6.43 9.54
N PRO A 30 4.11 7.39 10.06
CA PRO A 30 4.40 7.96 11.38
C PRO A 30 4.33 6.85 12.44
N ALA A 31 5.35 6.79 13.30
CA ALA A 31 5.35 5.91 14.46
C ALA A 31 4.22 6.34 15.40
N LEU A 32 3.14 5.55 15.45
CA LEU A 32 2.05 5.77 16.41
C LEU A 32 2.54 5.42 17.83
N PRO A 33 2.30 6.30 18.82
CA PRO A 33 2.55 5.94 20.22
C PRO A 33 1.65 4.76 20.62
N PRO A 34 2.08 3.94 21.60
CA PRO A 34 1.25 2.85 22.11
C PRO A 34 -0.06 3.41 22.68
N THR A 35 -1.14 2.69 22.43
CA THR A 35 -2.49 3.03 22.88
C THR A 35 -2.69 2.71 24.36
N GLY A 36 -1.81 1.88 24.93
CA GLY A 36 -1.94 1.38 26.31
C GLY A 36 -2.85 0.15 26.41
N HIS A 37 -3.40 -0.33 25.29
CA HIS A 37 -4.18 -1.55 25.20
C HIS A 37 -3.36 -2.61 24.44
N PRO A 38 -2.82 -3.64 25.14
CA PRO A 38 -1.90 -4.60 24.54
C PRO A 38 -2.44 -5.28 23.28
N GLU A 39 -3.74 -5.62 23.28
CA GLU A 39 -4.40 -6.28 22.15
C GLU A 39 -4.56 -5.34 20.93
N VAL A 40 -4.76 -4.04 21.17
CA VAL A 40 -4.82 -3.03 20.10
C VAL A 40 -3.43 -2.75 19.55
N ASP A 41 -2.43 -2.65 20.42
CA ASP A 41 -1.04 -2.40 20.02
C ASP A 41 -0.50 -3.58 19.18
N GLU A 42 -0.80 -4.83 19.55
CA GLU A 42 -0.45 -6.03 18.76
C GLU A 42 -1.14 -6.01 17.38
N ALA A 43 -2.43 -5.66 17.33
CA ALA A 43 -3.16 -5.55 16.08
C ALA A 43 -2.59 -4.45 15.15
N LEU A 44 -2.17 -3.31 15.71
CA LEU A 44 -1.54 -2.21 14.97
C LEU A 44 -0.15 -2.58 14.46
N ASP A 45 0.64 -3.32 15.24
CA ASP A 45 1.93 -3.85 14.77
C ASP A 45 1.72 -4.81 13.59
N GLY A 46 0.65 -5.62 13.61
CA GLY A 46 0.28 -6.46 12.47
C GLY A 46 0.03 -5.71 11.15
N LEU A 47 -0.40 -4.44 11.20
CA LEU A 47 -0.55 -3.56 10.02
C LEU A 47 0.77 -2.90 9.60
N ARG A 48 1.70 -2.68 10.53
CA ARG A 48 3.05 -2.19 10.21
C ARG A 48 3.83 -3.23 9.42
N ASP A 49 3.59 -4.50 9.71
CA ASP A 49 4.23 -5.61 9.01
C ASP A 49 3.70 -5.85 7.59
N LEU A 50 2.61 -5.21 7.16
CA LEU A 50 2.02 -5.42 5.83
C LEU A 50 3.02 -5.20 4.69
N ASP A 51 3.95 -4.25 4.84
CA ASP A 51 4.98 -3.96 3.83
C ASP A 51 5.97 -5.14 3.64
N THR A 52 5.97 -6.11 4.55
CA THR A 52 6.81 -7.33 4.48
C THR A 52 6.07 -8.54 3.90
N VAL A 53 4.76 -8.41 3.67
CA VAL A 53 3.90 -9.49 3.18
C VAL A 53 3.56 -9.27 1.71
N GLU A 54 3.38 -10.35 0.96
CA GLU A 54 2.91 -10.29 -0.42
C GLU A 54 1.57 -9.54 -0.53
N VAL A 55 1.44 -8.70 -1.57
CA VAL A 55 0.25 -7.85 -1.78
C VAL A 55 -1.04 -8.66 -1.87
N THR A 56 -0.96 -9.89 -2.38
CA THR A 56 -2.11 -10.82 -2.45
C THR A 56 -2.65 -11.22 -1.08
N GLU A 57 -1.84 -11.15 -0.03
CA GLU A 57 -2.23 -11.47 1.35
C GLU A 57 -2.67 -10.24 2.15
N HIS A 58 -2.46 -9.02 1.63
CA HIS A 58 -2.77 -7.78 2.34
C HIS A 58 -4.24 -7.68 2.73
N ALA A 59 -5.15 -8.04 1.82
CA ALA A 59 -6.58 -8.00 2.08
C ALA A 59 -6.96 -8.92 3.25
N ALA A 60 -6.50 -10.17 3.23
CA ALA A 60 -6.77 -11.13 4.29
C ALA A 60 -6.19 -10.68 5.65
N ARG A 61 -4.99 -10.09 5.65
CA ARG A 61 -4.34 -9.59 6.87
C ARG A 61 -5.04 -8.34 7.40
N PHE A 62 -5.47 -7.44 6.53
CA PHE A 62 -6.28 -6.27 6.89
C PHE A 62 -7.61 -6.68 7.51
N ASP A 63 -8.35 -7.61 6.87
CA ASP A 63 -9.63 -8.09 7.38
C ASP A 63 -9.50 -8.72 8.76
N ARG A 64 -8.44 -9.50 9.00
CA ARG A 64 -8.14 -10.09 10.30
C ARG A 64 -7.91 -9.02 11.36
N VAL A 65 -7.02 -8.05 11.10
CA VAL A 65 -6.74 -6.97 12.05
C VAL A 65 -7.99 -6.14 12.31
N HIS A 66 -8.74 -5.79 11.27
CA HIS A 66 -9.97 -5.03 11.38
C HIS A 66 -11.02 -5.76 12.22
N GLY A 67 -11.14 -7.09 12.07
CA GLY A 67 -12.01 -7.91 12.91
C GLY A 67 -11.65 -7.83 14.39
N ILE A 68 -10.37 -8.03 14.72
CA ILE A 68 -9.84 -7.95 16.09
C ILE A 68 -10.12 -6.57 16.70
N LEU A 69 -9.75 -5.49 15.99
CA LEU A 69 -9.98 -4.13 16.48
C LEU A 69 -11.47 -3.84 16.67
N ARG A 70 -12.32 -4.28 15.75
CA ARG A 70 -13.76 -4.10 15.87
C ARG A 70 -14.32 -4.80 17.11
N ASP A 71 -13.87 -6.01 17.40
CA ASP A 71 -14.34 -6.80 18.54
C ASP A 71 -13.88 -6.18 19.87
N ILE A 72 -12.61 -5.75 19.95
CA ILE A 72 -12.06 -5.05 21.12
C ILE A 72 -12.84 -3.75 21.37
N LEU A 73 -12.99 -2.91 20.34
CA LEU A 73 -13.69 -1.63 20.48
C LEU A 73 -15.20 -1.80 20.77
N SER A 74 -15.82 -2.85 20.25
CA SER A 74 -17.23 -3.17 20.55
C SER A 74 -17.42 -3.60 22.01
N THR A 75 -16.40 -4.22 22.61
CA THR A 75 -16.40 -4.62 24.02
C THR A 75 -16.09 -3.44 24.93
N ALA A 76 -15.03 -2.67 24.64
CA ALA A 76 -14.65 -1.49 25.41
C ALA A 76 -15.78 -0.46 25.48
N GLY A 77 -16.46 -0.20 24.35
CA GLY A 77 -17.61 0.72 24.31
C GLY A 77 -18.85 0.24 25.07
N ARG A 78 -18.92 -1.04 25.49
CA ARG A 78 -19.96 -1.55 26.38
C ARG A 78 -19.59 -1.41 27.85
N GLU A 79 -18.32 -1.56 28.20
CA GLU A 79 -17.81 -1.40 29.57
C GLU A 79 -17.91 0.06 30.05
N ASP A 80 -17.75 1.03 29.16
CA ASP A 80 -17.94 2.46 29.46
C ASP A 80 -19.42 2.88 29.64
N ARG A 81 -20.38 1.97 29.37
CA ARG A 81 -21.82 2.22 29.49
C ARG A 81 -22.41 1.49 30.71
N GLU A 82 -21.95 1.84 31.91
CA GLU A 82 -22.67 1.56 33.16
C GLU A 82 -23.32 2.85 33.72
N PRO A 83 -24.64 2.83 33.95
CA PRO A 83 -25.25 3.39 35.16
C PRO A 83 -25.72 2.30 36.13
#